data_AF-A0A813FBX1-F1
#
_entry.id   AF-A0A813FBX1-F1
#
_cell.length_a   1.000
_cell.length_b   1.000
_cell.length_c   1.000
_cell.angle_alpha   90.00
_cell.angle_beta   90.00
_cell.angle_gamma   90.00
#
_symmetry.space_group_name_H-M   'P 1'
#
loop_
_entity.id
_entity.type
_entity.pdbx_description
1 polymer ?
#
loop_
_entity_poly.entity_id
_entity_poly.type
_entity_poly.pdbx_seq_one_letter_code
_entity_poly.pdbx_strand_id
1 'polypeptide(L)'
;MAPMAGDCHAGIFEILPSKLSWAPGKLEQSSLPEQGQHSAKQRVLSALELCSVLKPNESPEPQGVAGTLASYRVEHYTREACGRAFGPLSFAQTIRFCNRLDTELSQLKSNNPLELLVLATPSQNPEARANSAVLMGAYLIFRLGWSVEQVATALPEEGDLSFACSWSRLDRQENKRHLRALHCWHGLKMAQQNGWVSSLCCEDALHADLLISGWERLALTYDASWLVPGMVILCADPTTTLCDPNPNTFSELWPTVETPMCGQQPAPETIFESMPEDSCLESFGRQDSGSALLASEDIEIGQQTGSVSRMTKAESWESGLTPVIVIPIPIIHIEPPSDGDRTPLSLLSSACPLSPGAASCPGSWKRACSSTDTVCKEYRNFADMEVANNHGGQVLPFFGLLQELGVKSVVRANFKMEAGMVTPSYDATALQGLGMDHLSVPIADHNGGLPKPCDVAAVLEMCETLAYANAVAVHCKGGFGRSVVLACAIAIDRFDVSGSAIIGWVRIVRPGAVTTTEQEQMLCSFKGRDDLRKWAGYPRNTHRCQCMIQ
;
A
#
# COMPACT_ATOMS: atom_id res chain seq x y z
N MET A 1 25.25 1.78 -17.73
CA MET A 1 26.52 1.14 -17.32
C MET A 1 26.15 -0.06 -16.47
N ALA A 2 26.60 -1.26 -16.84
CA ALA A 2 26.42 -2.44 -15.99
C ALA A 2 27.27 -2.32 -14.72
N PRO A 3 26.80 -2.78 -13.54
CA PRO A 3 27.62 -2.78 -12.34
C PRO A 3 28.76 -3.78 -12.52
N MET A 4 30.00 -3.30 -12.44
CA MET A 4 31.17 -4.15 -12.24
C MET A 4 31.10 -4.67 -10.81
N ALA A 5 31.24 -5.99 -10.62
CA ALA A 5 31.37 -6.57 -9.28
C ALA A 5 32.64 -6.00 -8.63
N GLY A 6 32.48 -5.04 -7.71
CA GLY A 6 33.59 -4.41 -7.00
C GLY A 6 34.31 -5.41 -6.09
N ASP A 7 35.64 -5.27 -5.99
CA ASP A 7 36.51 -6.08 -5.14
C ASP A 7 35.99 -6.16 -3.71
N CYS A 8 35.78 -7.40 -3.24
CA CYS A 8 35.24 -7.72 -1.92
C CYS A 8 36.30 -7.58 -0.82
N HIS A 9 36.69 -6.35 -0.48
CA HIS A 9 37.55 -6.13 0.68
C HIS A 9 36.70 -6.06 1.96
N ALA A 10 36.82 -7.11 2.78
CA ALA A 10 36.37 -7.18 4.18
C ALA A 10 34.86 -7.06 4.46
N GLY A 11 33.94 -7.39 3.53
CA GLY A 11 32.49 -7.31 3.78
C GLY A 11 31.92 -5.90 3.62
N ILE A 12 32.56 -5.08 2.78
CA ILE A 12 32.04 -3.81 2.28
C ILE A 12 31.80 -4.00 0.77
N PHE A 13 30.63 -3.59 0.30
CA PHE A 13 30.19 -3.74 -1.08
C PHE A 13 30.07 -2.37 -1.71
N GLU A 14 30.84 -2.10 -2.77
CA GLU A 14 30.71 -0.86 -3.52
C GLU A 14 29.45 -0.94 -4.40
N ILE A 15 28.49 -0.04 -4.15
CA ILE A 15 27.19 -0.03 -4.83
C ILE A 15 27.21 0.96 -5.98
N LEU A 16 27.67 2.19 -5.70
CA LEU A 16 27.93 3.21 -6.71
C LEU A 16 29.41 3.58 -6.66
N PRO A 17 30.15 3.38 -7.76
CA PRO A 17 31.58 3.62 -7.80
C PRO A 17 31.96 4.97 -7.20
N SER A 18 32.81 4.95 -6.17
CA SER A 18 33.33 6.12 -5.45
C SER A 18 32.26 7.06 -4.85
N LYS A 19 31.02 6.59 -4.67
CA LYS A 19 29.91 7.42 -4.15
C LYS A 19 29.14 6.77 -3.02
N LEU A 20 28.82 5.48 -3.15
CA LEU A 20 28.00 4.76 -2.18
C LEU A 20 28.52 3.35 -1.99
N SER A 21 28.81 2.99 -0.74
CA SER A 21 29.13 1.63 -0.33
C SER A 21 28.17 1.13 0.75
N TRP A 22 27.95 -0.18 0.75
CA TRP A 22 27.16 -0.91 1.73
C TRP A 22 28.08 -1.71 2.65
N ALA A 23 27.99 -1.49 3.96
CA ALA A 23 28.86 -2.09 4.97
C ALA A 23 28.02 -2.67 6.13
N PRO A 24 27.34 -3.81 5.91
CA PRO A 24 26.47 -4.41 6.93
C PRO A 24 27.29 -4.81 8.16
N GLY A 25 26.79 -4.47 9.35
CA GLY A 25 27.41 -4.80 10.63
C GLY A 25 28.68 -3.99 10.95
N LYS A 26 28.91 -2.87 10.28
CA LYS A 26 30.13 -2.04 10.41
C LYS A 26 29.85 -0.58 10.72
N LEU A 27 28.89 -0.30 11.60
CA LEU A 27 28.54 1.08 11.97
C LEU A 27 29.65 1.78 12.78
N GLU A 28 30.44 1.03 13.53
CA GLU A 28 31.53 1.57 14.36
C GLU A 28 32.78 1.88 13.49
N GLN A 29 33.34 3.09 13.58
CA GLN A 29 34.48 3.51 12.74
C GLN A 29 35.71 2.58 12.84
N SER A 30 35.94 1.96 14.00
CA SER A 30 37.01 0.97 14.22
C SER A 30 36.83 -0.33 13.42
N SER A 31 35.64 -0.58 12.86
CA SER A 31 35.31 -1.78 12.07
C SER A 31 35.50 -1.60 10.56
N LEU A 32 35.82 -0.38 10.13
CA LEU A 32 36.17 -0.05 8.75
C LEU A 32 37.71 -0.11 8.59
N PRO A 33 38.22 -0.51 7.41
CA PRO A 33 39.66 -0.59 7.18
C PRO A 33 40.35 0.76 7.45
N GLU A 34 41.48 0.74 8.16
CA GLU A 34 42.29 1.95 8.39
C GLU A 34 42.70 2.57 7.05
N GLN A 35 42.40 3.86 6.92
CA GLN A 35 42.64 4.63 5.71
C GLN A 35 44.12 5.02 5.60
N GLY A 36 44.77 4.65 4.49
CA GLY A 36 46.08 5.21 4.12
C GLY A 36 45.96 6.72 3.81
N GLN A 37 47.07 7.46 3.95
CA GLN A 37 47.16 8.94 3.79
C GLN A 37 46.66 9.50 2.44
N HIS A 38 46.27 8.66 1.47
CA HIS A 38 45.76 9.03 0.15
C HIS A 38 44.34 8.52 -0.17
N SER A 39 43.61 7.95 0.80
CA SER A 39 42.26 7.42 0.53
C SER A 39 41.15 8.48 0.72
N ALA A 40 40.06 8.32 -0.04
CA ALA A 40 38.89 9.19 0.00
C ALA A 40 38.27 9.21 1.41
N LYS A 41 38.01 10.41 1.94
CA LYS A 41 37.33 10.58 3.24
C LYS A 41 36.00 9.82 3.24
N GLN A 42 35.71 9.07 4.29
CA GLN A 42 34.46 8.32 4.43
C GLN A 42 33.50 8.98 5.40
N ARG A 43 32.22 9.08 5.02
CA ARG A 43 31.12 9.40 5.93
C ARG A 43 30.27 8.16 6.13
N VAL A 44 30.15 7.71 7.38
CA VAL A 44 29.39 6.51 7.74
C VAL A 44 28.05 6.94 8.32
N LEU A 45 26.95 6.38 7.80
CA LEU A 45 25.59 6.62 8.31
C LEU A 45 24.85 5.30 8.51
N SER A 46 23.95 5.26 9.50
CA SER A 46 23.03 4.14 9.63
C SER A 46 21.88 4.30 8.64
N ALA A 47 21.54 3.25 7.90
CA ALA A 47 20.38 3.29 7.00
C ALA A 47 19.08 3.59 7.75
N LEU A 48 18.99 3.19 9.03
CA LEU A 48 17.81 3.41 9.88
C LEU A 48 17.65 4.87 10.35
N GLU A 49 18.73 5.66 10.34
CA GLU A 49 18.67 7.11 10.63
C GLU A 49 17.95 7.87 9.51
N LEU A 50 18.13 7.42 8.27
CA LEU A 50 17.55 8.05 7.08
C LEU A 50 16.03 7.85 6.96
N CYS A 51 15.43 6.95 7.74
CA CYS A 51 13.97 6.73 7.77
C CYS A 51 13.31 7.03 9.12
N SER A 52 14.01 7.65 10.07
CA SER A 52 13.43 8.09 11.34
C SER A 52 12.51 9.31 11.14
N VAL A 53 11.52 9.50 12.01
CA VAL A 53 10.76 10.76 12.04
C VAL A 53 11.59 11.77 12.85
N LEU A 54 11.96 12.89 12.23
CA LEU A 54 12.64 13.98 12.94
C LEU A 54 11.61 14.66 13.85
N LYS A 55 11.93 14.88 15.13
CA LYS A 55 11.05 15.65 16.01
C LYS A 55 11.07 17.13 15.57
N PRO A 56 9.94 17.86 15.58
CA PRO A 56 9.84 19.23 15.06
C PRO A 56 10.77 20.27 15.71
N ASN A 57 11.36 19.98 16.88
CA ASN A 57 12.16 20.93 17.66
C ASN A 57 13.61 20.45 17.96
N GLU A 58 14.06 19.35 17.35
CA GLU A 58 15.46 18.94 17.45
C GLU A 58 16.19 19.42 16.18
N SER A 59 17.04 20.44 16.33
CA SER A 59 18.06 20.79 15.32
C SER A 59 18.85 19.52 14.98
N PRO A 60 19.29 19.30 13.72
CA PRO A 60 20.19 18.21 13.42
C PRO A 60 21.49 18.43 14.21
N GLU A 61 21.68 17.70 15.31
CA GLU A 61 22.93 17.77 16.05
C GLU A 61 24.06 17.29 15.13
N PRO A 62 25.16 18.05 15.03
CA PRO A 62 26.32 17.60 14.29
C PRO A 62 26.93 16.43 15.08
N GLN A 63 27.02 15.28 14.44
CA GLN A 63 27.72 14.05 14.88
C GLN A 63 26.88 13.06 15.70
N GLY A 64 26.27 12.09 15.00
CA GLY A 64 26.38 10.66 15.33
C GLY A 64 25.91 10.15 16.69
N VAL A 65 25.11 10.90 17.47
CA VAL A 65 24.58 10.43 18.75
C VAL A 65 23.04 10.57 18.79
N ALA A 66 22.38 9.43 18.54
CA ALA A 66 21.06 9.03 19.00
C ALA A 66 19.85 9.97 18.80
N GLY A 67 19.56 10.32 17.54
CA GLY A 67 18.15 10.34 17.11
C GLY A 67 17.57 8.92 17.24
N THR A 68 16.31 8.76 17.66
CA THR A 68 15.70 7.42 17.79
C THR A 68 15.71 6.73 16.42
N LEU A 69 16.53 5.69 16.26
CA LEU A 69 16.61 4.89 15.04
C LEU A 69 15.20 4.44 14.62
N ALA A 70 14.92 4.44 13.32
CA ALA A 70 13.66 3.92 12.83
C ALA A 70 13.45 2.47 13.29
N SER A 71 12.27 2.21 13.84
CA SER A 71 11.86 0.90 14.31
C SER A 71 10.61 0.45 13.59
N TYR A 72 10.48 -0.86 13.42
CA TYR A 72 9.27 -1.48 12.90
C TYR A 72 8.12 -1.28 13.88
N ARG A 73 6.97 -0.89 13.35
CA ARG A 73 5.75 -0.68 14.12
C ARG A 73 4.54 -1.17 13.34
N VAL A 74 3.58 -1.71 14.08
CA VAL A 74 2.22 -1.88 13.59
C VAL A 74 1.38 -0.88 14.38
N GLU A 75 0.84 0.11 13.70
CA GLU A 75 0.03 1.15 14.35
C GLU A 75 -1.16 0.52 15.07
N HIS A 76 -1.58 1.11 16.20
CA HIS A 76 -2.57 0.57 17.17
C HIS A 76 -2.08 -0.53 18.13
N TYR A 77 -0.97 -1.22 17.83
CA TYR A 77 -0.50 -2.35 18.64
C TYR A 77 0.82 -2.06 19.37
N THR A 78 0.96 -2.62 20.56
CA THR A 78 2.24 -2.57 21.30
C THR A 78 3.30 -3.44 20.63
N ARG A 79 4.58 -3.21 20.97
CA ARG A 79 5.68 -4.03 20.43
C ARG A 79 5.54 -5.47 20.90
N GLU A 80 5.11 -5.65 22.15
CA GLU A 80 4.86 -6.93 22.80
C GLU A 80 3.75 -7.70 22.09
N ALA A 81 2.67 -7.00 21.71
CA ALA A 81 1.59 -7.58 20.92
C ALA A 81 2.04 -8.08 19.54
N CYS A 82 3.04 -7.42 18.94
CA CYS A 82 3.60 -7.80 17.64
C CYS A 82 4.45 -9.08 17.67
N GLY A 83 4.75 -9.63 18.86
CA GLY A 83 5.52 -10.86 19.00
C GLY A 83 6.96 -10.68 18.52
N ARG A 84 7.41 -11.56 17.61
CA ARG A 84 8.78 -11.51 17.04
C ARG A 84 8.93 -10.58 15.85
N ALA A 85 7.86 -9.92 15.41
CA ALA A 85 7.89 -9.10 14.21
C ALA A 85 8.84 -7.92 14.36
N PHE A 86 9.79 -7.80 13.42
CA PHE A 86 10.74 -6.69 13.39
C PHE A 86 10.82 -5.99 12.03
N GLY A 87 10.07 -6.43 11.01
CA GLY A 87 10.17 -5.89 9.66
C GLY A 87 9.31 -6.61 8.62
N PRO A 88 9.48 -6.24 7.34
CA PRO A 88 10.15 -5.03 6.85
C PRO A 88 9.52 -3.73 7.36
N LEU A 89 10.28 -2.63 7.33
CA LEU A 89 9.78 -1.28 7.63
C LEU A 89 8.65 -0.86 6.67
N SER A 90 7.84 0.09 7.12
CA SER A 90 6.65 0.52 6.39
C SER A 90 7.00 1.21 5.07
N PHE A 91 6.00 1.32 4.18
CA PHE A 91 6.12 2.07 2.94
C PHE A 91 6.52 3.52 3.18
N ALA A 92 5.93 4.19 4.19
CA ALA A 92 6.31 5.55 4.58
C ALA A 92 7.79 5.65 4.98
N GLN A 93 8.28 4.71 5.79
CA GLN A 93 9.71 4.66 6.16
C GLN A 93 10.60 4.39 4.94
N THR A 94 10.14 3.56 4.01
CA THR A 94 10.85 3.24 2.76
C THR A 94 11.01 4.45 1.85
N ILE A 95 9.95 5.23 1.64
CA ILE A 95 10.00 6.45 0.83
C ILE A 95 10.87 7.53 1.50
N ARG A 96 10.75 7.71 2.83
CA ARG A 96 11.63 8.63 3.58
C ARG A 96 13.11 8.28 3.42
N PHE A 97 13.45 6.99 3.55
CA PHE A 97 14.81 6.52 3.31
C PHE A 97 15.30 6.94 1.93
N CYS A 98 14.51 6.68 0.89
CA CYS A 98 14.91 6.98 -0.49
C CYS A 98 15.17 8.48 -0.70
N ASN A 99 14.27 9.34 -0.22
CA ASN A 99 14.40 10.80 -0.32
C ASN A 99 15.62 11.34 0.44
N ARG A 100 15.84 10.86 1.66
CA ARG A 100 16.96 11.34 2.47
C ARG A 100 18.30 10.85 1.94
N LEU A 101 18.37 9.64 1.41
CA LEU A 101 19.58 9.14 0.78
C LEU A 101 19.95 9.97 -0.48
N ASP A 102 18.97 10.33 -1.31
CA ASP A 102 19.22 11.25 -2.43
C ASP A 102 19.72 12.61 -1.98
N THR A 103 19.14 13.13 -0.89
CA THR A 103 19.54 14.41 -0.30
C THR A 103 21.01 14.36 0.15
N GLU A 104 21.39 13.32 0.90
CA GLU A 104 22.77 13.12 1.37
C GLU A 104 23.75 12.97 0.20
N LEU A 105 23.43 12.16 -0.81
CA LEU A 105 24.27 11.99 -2.00
C LEU A 105 24.41 13.29 -2.80
N SER A 106 23.34 14.09 -2.90
CA SER A 106 23.36 15.40 -3.59
C SER A 106 24.17 16.44 -2.83
N GLN A 107 24.10 16.44 -1.49
CA GLN A 107 24.92 17.29 -0.63
C GLN A 107 26.41 16.93 -0.74
N LEU A 108 26.75 15.64 -0.70
CA LEU A 108 28.13 15.18 -0.89
C LEU A 108 28.68 15.58 -2.26
N LYS A 109 27.88 15.42 -3.33
CA LYS A 109 28.26 15.85 -4.67
C LYS A 109 28.59 17.34 -4.76
N SER A 110 27.88 18.18 -4.00
CA SER A 110 28.04 19.64 -4.04
C SER A 110 29.15 20.14 -3.12
N ASN A 111 29.27 19.57 -1.92
CA ASN A 111 30.14 20.08 -0.85
C ASN A 111 31.48 19.34 -0.76
N ASN A 112 31.48 18.01 -0.95
CA ASN A 112 32.66 17.16 -0.78
C ASN A 112 32.65 16.03 -1.83
N PRO A 113 32.88 16.32 -3.13
CA PRO A 113 32.70 15.35 -4.22
C PRO A 113 33.64 14.13 -4.17
N LEU A 114 34.68 14.18 -3.34
CA LEU A 114 35.64 13.09 -3.10
C LEU A 114 35.30 12.27 -1.85
N GLU A 115 34.25 12.62 -1.10
CA GLU A 115 33.83 11.93 0.11
C GLU A 115 32.90 10.76 -0.24
N LEU A 116 33.24 9.56 0.23
CA LEU A 116 32.47 8.33 0.03
C LEU A 116 31.41 8.18 1.12
N LEU A 117 30.15 7.99 0.74
CA LEU A 117 29.09 7.61 1.68
C LEU A 117 29.12 6.10 1.92
N VAL A 118 29.20 5.69 3.18
CA VAL A 118 29.11 4.30 3.61
C VAL A 118 27.84 4.13 4.42
N LEU A 119 26.87 3.38 3.90
CA LEU A 119 25.70 2.96 4.66
C LEU A 119 26.02 1.68 5.42
N ALA A 120 25.82 1.72 6.73
CA ALA A 120 26.14 0.63 7.63
C ALA A 120 24.97 0.27 8.56
N THR A 121 25.07 -0.88 9.20
CA THR A 121 24.16 -1.31 10.27
C THR A 121 24.95 -1.64 11.54
N PRO A 122 24.32 -1.57 12.73
CA PRO A 122 24.96 -2.02 13.96
C PRO A 122 25.45 -3.48 13.87
N SER A 123 26.59 -3.74 14.50
CA SER A 123 27.17 -5.07 14.66
C SER A 123 26.20 -6.01 15.41
N GLN A 124 26.15 -7.28 15.02
CA GLN A 124 25.32 -8.32 15.67
C GLN A 124 23.81 -7.97 15.76
N ASN A 125 23.31 -7.14 14.85
CA ASN A 125 21.90 -6.78 14.79
C ASN A 125 21.24 -7.28 13.49
N PRO A 126 20.73 -8.53 13.46
CA PRO A 126 20.11 -9.09 12.26
C PRO A 126 18.82 -8.37 11.85
N GLU A 127 18.07 -7.80 12.80
CA GLU A 127 16.85 -7.04 12.52
C GLU A 127 17.16 -5.76 11.74
N ALA A 128 18.18 -5.01 12.19
CA ALA A 128 18.63 -3.80 11.52
C ALA A 128 19.19 -4.11 10.13
N ARG A 129 19.98 -5.19 9.98
CA ARG A 129 20.52 -5.63 8.69
C ARG A 129 19.41 -5.97 7.71
N ALA A 130 18.45 -6.82 8.09
CA ALA A 130 17.36 -7.24 7.23
C ALA A 130 16.45 -6.08 6.78
N ASN A 131 16.11 -5.15 7.69
CA ASN A 131 15.35 -3.95 7.31
C ASN A 131 16.15 -3.05 6.35
N SER A 132 17.43 -2.82 6.64
CA SER A 132 18.28 -1.97 5.82
C SER A 132 18.56 -2.56 4.44
N ALA A 133 18.62 -3.88 4.32
CA ALA A 133 18.67 -4.58 3.03
C ALA A 133 17.44 -4.28 2.15
N VAL A 134 16.24 -4.28 2.74
CA VAL A 134 15.01 -3.91 2.01
C VAL A 134 15.04 -2.45 1.59
N LEU A 135 15.45 -1.54 2.48
CA LEU A 135 15.60 -0.11 2.18
C LEU A 135 16.60 0.14 1.05
N MET A 136 17.78 -0.49 1.09
CA MET A 136 18.80 -0.36 0.05
C MET A 136 18.25 -0.85 -1.30
N GLY A 137 17.61 -2.03 -1.34
CA GLY A 137 17.00 -2.53 -2.57
C GLY A 137 15.88 -1.62 -3.09
N ALA A 138 15.08 -1.02 -2.19
CA ALA A 138 14.06 -0.05 -2.57
C ALA A 138 14.67 1.18 -3.27
N TYR A 139 15.76 1.72 -2.73
CA TYR A 139 16.47 2.84 -3.35
C TYR A 139 17.00 2.49 -4.74
N LEU A 140 17.67 1.33 -4.87
CA LEU A 140 18.21 0.88 -6.15
C LEU A 140 17.12 0.67 -7.21
N ILE A 141 15.95 0.15 -6.81
CA ILE A 141 14.82 -0.07 -7.72
C ILE A 141 14.13 1.26 -8.08
N PHE A 142 13.77 2.07 -7.09
CA PHE A 142 12.97 3.28 -7.32
C PHE A 142 13.77 4.44 -7.88
N ARG A 143 15.03 4.64 -7.46
CA ARG A 143 15.86 5.77 -7.88
C ARG A 143 16.77 5.45 -9.05
N LEU A 144 17.35 4.26 -9.04
CA LEU A 144 18.35 3.89 -10.06
C LEU A 144 17.78 2.99 -11.14
N GLY A 145 16.51 2.59 -11.03
CA GLY A 145 15.81 1.77 -12.02
C GLY A 145 16.33 0.34 -12.11
N TRP A 146 17.03 -0.16 -11.09
CA TRP A 146 17.61 -1.50 -11.13
C TRP A 146 16.52 -2.58 -11.23
N SER A 147 16.88 -3.66 -11.89
CA SER A 147 16.17 -4.94 -11.82
C SER A 147 16.46 -5.64 -10.49
N VAL A 148 15.58 -6.57 -10.09
CA VAL A 148 15.79 -7.31 -8.83
C VAL A 148 17.04 -8.18 -8.93
N GLU A 149 17.35 -8.69 -10.12
CA GLU A 149 18.54 -9.48 -10.42
C GLU A 149 19.82 -8.67 -10.21
N GLN A 150 19.83 -7.40 -10.62
CA GLN A 150 20.95 -6.49 -10.35
C GLN A 150 21.12 -6.22 -8.85
N VAL A 151 20.02 -6.00 -8.12
CA VAL A 151 20.07 -5.81 -6.66
C VAL A 151 20.59 -7.06 -5.96
N ALA A 152 20.07 -8.24 -6.31
CA ALA A 152 20.51 -9.52 -5.74
C ALA A 152 21.98 -9.84 -6.08
N THR A 153 22.46 -9.42 -7.24
CA THR A 153 23.88 -9.58 -7.61
C THR A 153 24.79 -8.66 -6.78
N ALA A 154 24.36 -7.43 -6.52
CA ALA A 154 25.13 -6.48 -5.71
C ALA A 154 25.04 -6.76 -4.19
N LEU A 155 23.96 -7.40 -3.74
CA LEU A 155 23.66 -7.68 -2.34
C LEU A 155 23.29 -9.18 -2.13
N PRO A 156 24.21 -10.13 -2.43
CA PRO A 156 23.88 -11.54 -2.56
C PRO A 156 23.38 -12.17 -1.26
N GLU A 157 24.05 -11.92 -0.13
CA GLU A 157 23.63 -12.46 1.17
C GLU A 157 22.37 -11.77 1.72
N GLU A 158 22.15 -10.51 1.35
CA GLU A 158 21.08 -9.70 1.91
C GLU A 158 19.70 -10.16 1.42
N GLY A 159 19.63 -10.70 0.19
CA GLY A 159 18.39 -11.20 -0.40
C GLY A 159 17.78 -12.37 0.38
N ASP A 160 18.61 -13.16 1.08
CA ASP A 160 18.19 -14.33 1.84
C ASP A 160 17.72 -14.04 3.27
N LEU A 161 17.88 -12.80 3.73
CA LEU A 161 17.44 -12.40 5.07
C LEU A 161 15.92 -12.51 5.20
N SER A 162 15.48 -13.32 6.16
CA SER A 162 14.07 -13.61 6.42
C SER A 162 13.48 -12.71 7.49
N PHE A 163 12.16 -12.51 7.44
CA PHE A 163 11.42 -11.78 8.48
C PHE A 163 10.60 -12.73 9.32
N ALA A 164 10.50 -12.46 10.63
CA ALA A 164 9.68 -13.24 11.55
C ALA A 164 8.16 -13.03 11.30
N CYS A 165 7.37 -14.04 11.64
CA CYS A 165 5.92 -14.05 11.51
C CYS A 165 5.36 -12.95 12.38
N SER A 166 4.49 -12.11 11.82
CA SER A 166 3.84 -11.15 12.68
C SER A 166 2.96 -11.89 13.67
N TRP A 167 2.94 -11.34 14.88
CA TRP A 167 2.08 -11.82 15.95
C TRP A 167 2.45 -13.21 16.46
N SER A 168 3.60 -13.76 16.04
CA SER A 168 4.07 -15.06 16.52
C SER A 168 4.30 -15.02 18.03
N ARG A 169 3.77 -16.01 18.75
CA ARG A 169 3.98 -16.11 20.19
C ARG A 169 5.43 -16.40 20.54
N LEU A 170 5.97 -15.68 21.52
CA LEU A 170 7.36 -15.80 21.98
C LEU A 170 7.68 -17.16 22.66
N ASP A 171 6.66 -17.91 23.08
CA ASP A 171 6.77 -19.17 23.83
C ASP A 171 6.89 -20.42 22.96
N ARG A 172 6.77 -20.31 21.64
CA ARG A 172 6.85 -21.44 20.69
C ARG A 172 7.92 -21.20 19.65
N GLN A 173 8.53 -22.28 19.15
CA GLN A 173 9.43 -22.22 18.01
C GLN A 173 8.68 -21.71 16.77
N GLU A 174 9.31 -20.82 16.03
CA GLU A 174 8.74 -20.28 14.80
C GLU A 174 8.92 -21.24 13.62
N ASN A 175 7.88 -21.35 12.79
CA ASN A 175 7.98 -22.03 11.50
C ASN A 175 8.92 -21.27 10.55
N LYS A 176 9.59 -21.99 9.65
CA LYS A 176 10.44 -21.37 8.63
C LYS A 176 9.58 -20.50 7.70
N ARG A 177 9.90 -19.20 7.67
CA ARG A 177 9.20 -18.20 6.85
C ARG A 177 9.66 -18.24 5.40
N HIS A 178 8.73 -17.92 4.50
CA HIS A 178 9.04 -17.70 3.08
C HIS A 178 9.42 -16.24 2.82
N LEU A 179 8.84 -15.28 3.55
CA LEU A 179 9.14 -13.86 3.34
C LEU A 179 10.63 -13.54 3.62
N ARG A 180 11.28 -12.98 2.60
CA ARG A 180 12.70 -12.59 2.59
C ARG A 180 12.85 -11.18 2.00
N ALA A 181 14.01 -10.56 2.17
CA ALA A 181 14.33 -9.30 1.51
C ALA A 181 14.15 -9.39 -0.01
N LEU A 182 14.51 -10.52 -0.64
CA LEU A 182 14.28 -10.76 -2.07
C LEU A 182 12.80 -10.63 -2.47
N HIS A 183 11.88 -11.17 -1.68
CA HIS A 183 10.43 -11.04 -1.93
C HIS A 183 9.97 -9.59 -1.81
N CYS A 184 10.53 -8.84 -0.86
CA CYS A 184 10.28 -7.41 -0.71
C CYS A 184 10.75 -6.63 -1.95
N TRP A 185 11.93 -6.94 -2.49
CA TRP A 185 12.45 -6.32 -3.72
C TRP A 185 11.59 -6.64 -4.95
N HIS A 186 11.15 -7.89 -5.12
CA HIS A 186 10.19 -8.24 -6.16
C HIS A 186 8.85 -7.49 -5.98
N GLY A 187 8.37 -7.36 -4.74
CA GLY A 187 7.16 -6.60 -4.43
C GLY A 187 7.27 -5.13 -4.81
N LEU A 188 8.39 -4.48 -4.46
CA LEU A 188 8.68 -3.08 -4.81
C LEU A 188 8.79 -2.89 -6.33
N LYS A 189 9.49 -3.81 -7.02
CA LYS A 189 9.63 -3.75 -8.49
C LYS A 189 8.28 -3.92 -9.19
N MET A 190 7.49 -4.89 -8.74
CA MET A 190 6.13 -5.12 -9.23
C MET A 190 5.24 -3.88 -9.02
N ALA A 191 5.30 -3.26 -7.83
CA ALA A 191 4.53 -2.05 -7.55
C ALA A 191 4.95 -0.87 -8.45
N GLN A 192 6.25 -0.69 -8.71
CA GLN A 192 6.75 0.29 -9.69
C GLN A 192 6.22 0.01 -11.10
N GLN A 193 6.30 -1.24 -11.57
CA GLN A 193 5.90 -1.62 -12.93
C GLN A 193 4.39 -1.47 -13.17
N ASN A 194 3.58 -1.66 -12.13
CA ASN A 194 2.12 -1.50 -12.20
C ASN A 194 1.66 -0.07 -11.85
N GLY A 195 2.58 0.88 -11.64
CA GLY A 195 2.24 2.27 -11.32
C GLY A 195 1.62 2.48 -9.93
N TRP A 196 1.76 1.51 -9.01
CA TRP A 196 1.25 1.63 -7.63
C TRP A 196 2.10 2.58 -6.79
N VAL A 197 3.34 2.82 -7.20
CA VAL A 197 4.20 3.84 -6.64
C VAL A 197 4.43 4.89 -7.72
N SER A 198 3.92 6.10 -7.50
CA SER A 198 4.10 7.20 -8.45
C SER A 198 5.58 7.59 -8.55
N SER A 199 6.05 7.84 -9.77
CA SER A 199 7.40 8.36 -10.01
C SER A 199 7.59 9.74 -9.38
N LEU A 200 6.53 10.54 -9.23
CA LEU A 200 6.59 11.86 -8.58
C LEU A 200 7.02 11.77 -7.12
N CYS A 201 6.61 10.72 -6.42
CA CYS A 201 7.03 10.47 -5.03
C CYS A 201 8.53 10.13 -4.93
N CYS A 202 9.17 9.91 -6.07
CA CYS A 202 10.59 9.66 -6.20
C CYS A 202 11.40 10.90 -6.62
N GLU A 203 10.73 11.93 -7.13
CA GLU A 203 11.36 13.09 -7.78
C GLU A 203 11.10 14.39 -7.01
N ASP A 204 9.99 14.47 -6.29
CA ASP A 204 9.56 15.68 -5.59
C ASP A 204 9.26 15.42 -4.10
N ALA A 205 9.90 16.21 -3.24
CA ALA A 205 9.79 16.07 -1.79
C ALA A 205 8.37 16.36 -1.28
N LEU A 206 7.68 17.34 -1.85
CA LEU A 206 6.33 17.70 -1.44
C LEU A 206 5.33 16.58 -1.78
N HIS A 207 5.40 16.01 -2.97
CA HIS A 207 4.56 14.86 -3.36
C HIS A 207 4.84 13.64 -2.49
N ALA A 208 6.10 13.40 -2.14
CA ALA A 208 6.44 12.32 -1.23
C ALA A 208 5.87 12.55 0.18
N ASP A 209 5.98 13.77 0.72
CA ASP A 209 5.45 14.12 2.03
C ASP A 209 3.91 14.01 2.07
N LEU A 210 3.22 14.45 1.01
CA LEU A 210 1.76 14.30 0.88
C LEU A 210 1.35 12.82 0.85
N LEU A 211 2.04 11.99 0.05
CA LEU A 211 1.77 10.55 -0.03
C LEU A 211 1.98 9.88 1.33
N ILE A 212 3.14 10.15 1.97
CA ILE A 212 3.48 9.60 3.28
C ILE A 212 2.43 10.01 4.32
N SER A 213 2.05 11.28 4.35
CA SER A 213 1.05 11.81 5.29
C SER A 213 -0.31 11.14 5.11
N GLY A 214 -0.74 10.93 3.87
CA GLY A 214 -1.98 10.21 3.56
C GLY A 214 -1.93 8.75 4.02
N TRP A 215 -0.81 8.07 3.78
CA TRP A 215 -0.63 6.67 4.19
C TRP A 215 -0.60 6.50 5.70
N GLU A 216 0.10 7.39 6.41
CA GLU A 216 0.17 7.38 7.86
C GLU A 216 -1.17 7.73 8.50
N ARG A 217 -1.92 8.68 7.92
CA ARG A 217 -3.28 8.99 8.37
C ARG A 217 -4.19 7.77 8.29
N LEU A 218 -4.18 7.04 7.17
CA LEU A 218 -4.97 5.80 7.04
C LEU A 218 -4.59 4.78 8.10
N ALA A 219 -3.29 4.59 8.34
CA ALA A 219 -2.79 3.61 9.29
C ALA A 219 -3.07 3.99 10.75
N LEU A 220 -2.95 5.27 11.11
CA LEU A 220 -3.07 5.77 12.50
C LEU A 220 -4.52 6.06 12.93
N THR A 221 -5.39 6.44 11.99
CA THR A 221 -6.76 6.84 12.30
C THR A 221 -7.77 5.72 12.04
N TYR A 222 -7.54 4.92 11.00
CA TYR A 222 -8.53 3.94 10.52
C TYR A 222 -8.03 2.50 10.55
N ASP A 223 -6.82 2.26 11.09
CA ASP A 223 -6.11 0.98 11.02
C ASP A 223 -6.19 0.35 9.61
N ALA A 224 -5.92 1.20 8.61
CA ALA A 224 -6.12 0.91 7.19
C ALA A 224 -4.87 1.19 6.35
N SER A 225 -4.80 0.61 5.16
CA SER A 225 -3.73 0.84 4.20
C SER A 225 -4.17 0.45 2.80
N TRP A 226 -3.71 1.19 1.79
CA TRP A 226 -3.85 0.76 0.39
C TRP A 226 -2.96 -0.45 0.12
N LEU A 227 -3.53 -1.53 -0.43
CA LEU A 227 -2.74 -2.57 -1.09
C LEU A 227 -2.42 -2.14 -2.52
N VAL A 228 -3.44 -1.65 -3.22
CA VAL A 228 -3.32 -1.06 -4.56
C VAL A 228 -4.00 0.31 -4.50
N PRO A 229 -3.26 1.43 -4.61
CA PRO A 229 -3.84 2.77 -4.49
C PRO A 229 -5.05 2.97 -5.42
N GLY A 230 -6.14 3.49 -4.86
CA GLY A 230 -7.39 3.74 -5.59
C GLY A 230 -8.20 2.50 -5.96
N MET A 231 -7.74 1.28 -5.64
CA MET A 231 -8.41 0.05 -6.08
C MET A 231 -8.64 -0.98 -4.98
N VAL A 232 -7.69 -1.21 -4.07
CA VAL A 232 -7.82 -2.24 -3.03
C VAL A 232 -7.32 -1.69 -1.70
N ILE A 233 -8.22 -1.52 -0.73
CA ILE A 233 -7.90 -1.07 0.62
C ILE A 233 -8.05 -2.22 1.62
N LEU A 234 -7.08 -2.33 2.52
CA LEU A 234 -7.04 -3.25 3.65
C LEU A 234 -7.31 -2.48 4.93
N CYS A 235 -8.20 -2.99 5.78
CA CYS A 235 -8.47 -2.37 7.07
C CYS A 235 -8.83 -3.40 8.14
N ALA A 236 -8.75 -3.00 9.41
CA ALA A 236 -9.40 -3.71 10.51
C ALA A 236 -10.93 -3.56 10.45
N ASP A 237 -11.64 -4.35 11.26
CA ASP A 237 -13.08 -4.18 11.41
C ASP A 237 -13.32 -2.83 12.09
N PRO A 238 -14.16 -1.96 11.51
CA PRO A 238 -14.24 -0.60 11.98
C PRO A 238 -14.80 -0.51 13.40
N THR A 239 -15.62 -1.47 13.84
CA THR A 239 -16.06 -1.49 15.23
C THR A 239 -14.90 -1.79 16.18
N THR A 240 -13.91 -2.60 15.77
CA THR A 240 -12.74 -2.86 16.60
C THR A 240 -11.85 -1.64 16.74
N THR A 241 -11.65 -0.89 15.65
CA THR A 241 -10.86 0.35 15.64
C THR A 241 -11.57 1.48 16.40
N LEU A 242 -12.90 1.58 16.28
CA LEU A 242 -13.70 2.54 17.04
C LEU A 242 -13.59 2.33 18.56
N CYS A 243 -13.43 1.08 18.99
CA CYS A 243 -13.26 0.71 20.40
C CYS A 243 -11.79 0.68 20.85
N ASP A 244 -10.85 1.11 20.01
CA ASP A 244 -9.43 1.24 20.36
C ASP A 244 -9.20 2.46 21.27
N PRO A 245 -8.43 2.34 22.35
CA PRO A 245 -8.09 3.46 23.24
C PRO A 245 -7.16 4.53 22.62
N ASN A 246 -6.68 4.36 21.38
CA ASN A 246 -5.86 5.35 20.69
C ASN A 246 -6.67 6.63 20.38
N PRO A 247 -6.26 7.80 20.88
CA PRO A 247 -7.02 9.05 20.71
C PRO A 247 -7.11 9.53 19.25
N ASN A 248 -6.31 8.96 18.34
CA ASN A 248 -6.33 9.30 16.92
C ASN A 248 -7.35 8.50 16.10
N THR A 249 -8.04 7.53 16.70
CA THR A 249 -9.07 6.76 15.98
C THR A 249 -10.30 7.60 15.70
N PHE A 250 -10.97 7.27 14.59
CA PHE A 250 -12.27 7.85 14.30
C PHE A 250 -13.29 7.48 15.39
N SER A 251 -14.25 8.37 15.64
CA SER A 251 -15.26 8.21 16.68
C SER A 251 -16.64 7.76 16.16
N GLU A 252 -16.84 7.70 14.86
CA GLU A 252 -18.15 7.40 14.24
C GLU A 252 -18.02 6.47 13.03
N LEU A 253 -18.98 5.56 12.87
CA LEU A 253 -19.02 4.69 11.68
C LEU A 253 -19.70 5.37 10.50
N TRP A 254 -20.82 6.03 10.76
CA TRP A 254 -21.75 6.50 9.74
C TRP A 254 -21.65 8.01 9.55
N PRO A 255 -21.67 8.52 8.31
CA PRO A 255 -21.82 9.94 8.05
C PRO A 255 -23.06 10.50 8.76
N THR A 256 -22.94 11.67 9.39
CA THR A 256 -24.09 12.42 9.87
C THR A 256 -24.75 13.14 8.71
N VAL A 257 -26.08 13.27 8.74
CA VAL A 257 -26.89 13.86 7.66
C VAL A 257 -26.52 15.34 7.39
N GLU A 258 -25.75 15.98 8.27
CA GLU A 258 -25.44 17.41 8.24
C GLU A 258 -24.00 17.76 7.82
N THR A 259 -23.18 16.81 7.36
CA THR A 259 -21.86 17.21 6.82
C THR A 259 -22.03 17.73 5.39
N PRO A 260 -21.80 19.03 5.11
CA PRO A 260 -21.85 19.53 3.74
C PRO A 260 -20.71 18.86 2.96
N MET A 261 -21.06 18.18 1.88
CA MET A 261 -20.09 17.63 0.96
C MET A 261 -19.32 18.79 0.31
N CYS A 262 -18.08 19.02 0.71
CA CYS A 262 -17.18 19.86 -0.08
C CYS A 262 -16.88 19.10 -1.38
N GLY A 263 -17.35 19.63 -2.52
CA GLY A 263 -16.96 19.12 -3.84
C GLY A 263 -18.07 18.72 -4.82
N GLN A 264 -19.35 19.00 -4.55
CA GLN A 264 -20.31 19.07 -5.66
C GLN A 264 -20.28 20.48 -6.27
N GLN A 265 -19.31 20.73 -7.16
CA GLN A 265 -19.62 21.64 -8.25
C GLN A 265 -20.57 20.88 -9.18
N PRO A 266 -21.77 21.42 -9.48
CA PRO A 266 -22.56 20.87 -10.57
C PRO A 266 -21.71 20.92 -11.84
N ALA A 267 -21.80 19.87 -12.66
CA ALA A 267 -21.21 19.87 -13.99
C ALA A 267 -21.54 21.19 -14.69
N PRO A 268 -20.59 21.82 -15.42
CA PRO A 268 -20.90 23.05 -16.12
C PRO A 268 -22.06 22.77 -17.07
N GLU A 269 -23.21 23.37 -16.78
CA GLU A 269 -24.31 23.43 -17.74
C GLU A 269 -23.73 24.00 -19.03
N THR A 270 -23.85 23.24 -20.11
CA THR A 270 -23.63 23.75 -21.46
C THR A 270 -24.52 24.96 -21.65
N ILE A 271 -23.95 26.15 -21.45
CA ILE A 271 -24.52 27.41 -21.91
C ILE A 271 -24.46 27.34 -23.44
N PHE A 272 -25.55 26.90 -24.05
CA PHE A 272 -25.85 27.24 -25.43
C PHE A 272 -25.99 28.76 -25.48
N GLU A 273 -24.91 29.45 -25.85
CA GLU A 273 -25.00 30.82 -26.33
C GLU A 273 -25.82 30.80 -27.63
N SER A 274 -27.09 31.17 -27.48
CA SER A 274 -27.96 31.55 -28.57
C SER A 274 -27.51 32.92 -29.07
N MET A 275 -26.88 32.94 -30.24
CA MET A 275 -26.79 34.16 -31.05
C MET A 275 -27.96 34.24 -32.03
N PRO A 276 -28.41 35.45 -32.39
CA PRO A 276 -29.79 35.71 -32.79
C PRO A 276 -30.01 35.53 -34.30
N GLU A 277 -31.16 34.95 -34.66
CA GLU A 277 -31.75 35.09 -35.98
C GLU A 277 -32.47 36.46 -36.06
N ASP A 278 -31.95 37.34 -36.91
CA ASP A 278 -32.72 38.12 -37.91
C ASP A 278 -31.98 39.42 -38.27
N SER A 279 -31.48 39.50 -39.50
CA SER A 279 -32.02 40.44 -40.50
C SER A 279 -31.14 40.52 -41.76
N CYS A 280 -31.83 40.77 -42.87
CA CYS A 280 -31.38 41.37 -44.13
C CYS A 280 -31.14 40.44 -45.33
N LEU A 281 -32.24 40.26 -46.08
CA LEU A 281 -32.47 40.76 -47.44
C LEU A 281 -31.70 40.13 -48.62
N GLU A 282 -32.50 39.42 -49.41
CA GLU A 282 -32.55 39.34 -50.88
C GLU A 282 -31.56 40.21 -51.67
N SER A 283 -30.80 39.58 -52.57
CA SER A 283 -30.74 39.98 -54.00
C SER A 283 -29.82 39.08 -54.86
N PHE A 284 -30.40 38.62 -55.97
CA PHE A 284 -29.83 38.43 -57.32
C PHE A 284 -28.54 37.61 -57.57
N GLY A 285 -28.68 36.62 -58.47
CA GLY A 285 -27.85 36.60 -59.69
C GLY A 285 -27.08 35.32 -60.01
N ARG A 286 -27.63 34.55 -60.95
CA ARG A 286 -26.94 33.60 -61.85
C ARG A 286 -25.50 34.00 -62.20
N GLN A 287 -24.60 33.02 -62.29
CA GLN A 287 -23.85 32.76 -63.53
C GLN A 287 -23.18 31.38 -63.55
N ASP A 288 -23.29 30.76 -64.73
CA ASP A 288 -22.78 29.46 -65.19
C ASP A 288 -21.26 29.42 -65.42
N SER A 289 -20.81 28.19 -65.73
CA SER A 289 -19.57 27.71 -66.39
C SER A 289 -18.57 27.06 -65.42
N GLY A 290 -18.05 25.85 -65.64
CA GLY A 290 -18.00 24.99 -66.82
C GLY A 290 -16.57 24.42 -66.95
N SER A 291 -16.43 23.17 -67.43
CA SER A 291 -15.18 22.40 -67.71
C SER A 291 -14.64 21.61 -66.52
N ALA A 292 -14.70 20.27 -66.40
CA ALA A 292 -14.44 19.12 -67.30
C ALA A 292 -12.96 18.90 -67.68
N LEU A 293 -12.47 17.67 -67.42
CA LEU A 293 -11.39 16.86 -68.04
C LEU A 293 -10.78 15.93 -66.95
N LEU A 294 -11.18 14.65 -66.81
CA LEU A 294 -10.78 13.44 -67.55
C LEU A 294 -9.27 13.23 -67.70
N ALA A 295 -8.72 12.20 -67.03
CA ALA A 295 -7.94 11.13 -67.67
C ALA A 295 -7.61 10.02 -66.64
N SER A 296 -8.08 8.81 -66.97
CA SER A 296 -7.70 7.51 -66.45
C SER A 296 -6.36 7.05 -67.02
N GLU A 297 -5.63 6.18 -66.32
CA GLU A 297 -4.82 5.12 -66.95
C GLU A 297 -4.68 3.93 -65.99
N ASP A 298 -5.06 2.76 -66.52
CA ASP A 298 -5.05 1.41 -65.95
C ASP A 298 -3.64 0.83 -65.88
N ILE A 299 -3.36 -0.09 -64.92
CA ILE A 299 -2.69 -1.38 -65.21
C ILE A 299 -3.21 -2.45 -64.23
N GLU A 300 -3.83 -3.49 -64.81
CA GLU A 300 -4.24 -4.76 -64.20
C GLU A 300 -3.16 -5.85 -64.28
N ILE A 301 -3.49 -6.98 -63.65
CA ILE A 301 -3.03 -8.38 -63.83
C ILE A 301 -2.01 -8.82 -62.75
N GLY A 302 -2.27 -9.83 -61.93
CA GLY A 302 -3.36 -10.81 -61.89
C GLY A 302 -2.87 -12.15 -61.33
N GLN A 303 -3.76 -12.83 -60.59
CA GLN A 303 -3.96 -14.29 -60.42
C GLN A 303 -4.36 -14.59 -58.96
N GLN A 304 -5.66 -14.83 -58.69
CA GLN A 304 -6.36 -16.15 -58.77
C GLN A 304 -5.82 -17.11 -57.69
N THR A 305 -6.60 -17.77 -56.81
CA THR A 305 -8.00 -18.22 -56.75
C THR A 305 -8.27 -18.69 -55.30
N GLY A 306 -9.51 -18.66 -54.79
CA GLY A 306 -9.84 -19.45 -53.59
C GLY A 306 -11.14 -19.06 -52.88
N SER A 307 -12.21 -19.77 -53.19
CA SER A 307 -13.54 -19.62 -52.58
C SER A 307 -13.66 -20.41 -51.26
N VAL A 308 -14.22 -19.73 -50.25
CA VAL A 308 -15.18 -20.21 -49.21
C VAL A 308 -14.74 -21.35 -48.28
N SER A 309 -14.58 -21.03 -46.98
CA SER A 309 -15.25 -21.72 -45.86
C SER A 309 -15.06 -21.02 -44.50
N ARG A 310 -16.20 -20.62 -43.90
CA ARG A 310 -16.56 -20.69 -42.47
C ARG A 310 -15.43 -20.50 -41.44
N MET A 311 -15.32 -19.32 -40.84
CA MET A 311 -14.51 -19.10 -39.63
C MET A 311 -15.35 -18.51 -38.49
N THR A 312 -15.28 -19.23 -37.37
CA THR A 312 -15.65 -18.85 -36.02
C THR A 312 -14.87 -17.61 -35.59
N LYS A 313 -15.58 -16.64 -35.02
CA LYS A 313 -15.01 -15.39 -34.53
C LYS A 313 -14.22 -15.65 -33.25
N ALA A 314 -12.92 -15.89 -33.42
CA ALA A 314 -11.90 -15.73 -32.39
C ALA A 314 -10.95 -14.64 -32.92
N GLU A 315 -11.07 -13.44 -32.39
CA GLU A 315 -10.13 -12.32 -32.61
C GLU A 315 -9.65 -11.95 -31.19
N SER A 316 -8.52 -12.52 -30.76
CA SER A 316 -7.16 -11.97 -30.88
C SER A 316 -7.02 -10.62 -30.18
N TRP A 317 -6.60 -10.68 -28.93
CA TRP A 317 -6.00 -9.56 -28.21
C TRP A 317 -4.64 -9.28 -28.84
N GLU A 318 -4.59 -8.33 -29.76
CA GLU A 318 -3.33 -7.71 -30.16
C GLU A 318 -2.91 -6.68 -29.11
N SER A 319 -1.62 -6.76 -28.79
CA SER A 319 -0.85 -5.91 -27.90
C SER A 319 -1.08 -4.41 -28.16
N GLY A 320 -1.97 -3.81 -27.36
CA GLY A 320 -2.06 -2.38 -27.18
C GLY A 320 -1.69 -2.05 -25.74
N LEU A 321 -0.59 -1.31 -25.54
CA LEU A 321 -0.29 -0.64 -24.29
C LEU A 321 -1.52 0.20 -23.90
N THR A 322 -2.30 -0.30 -22.94
CA THR A 322 -3.41 0.45 -22.36
C THR A 322 -2.83 1.68 -21.65
N PRO A 323 -3.39 2.89 -21.87
CA PRO A 323 -2.91 4.06 -21.17
C PRO A 323 -3.14 3.85 -19.67
N VAL A 324 -2.06 3.94 -18.90
CA VAL A 324 -2.08 3.95 -17.44
C VAL A 324 -2.93 5.15 -17.03
N ILE A 325 -4.16 4.89 -16.58
CA ILE A 325 -4.94 5.90 -15.88
C ILE A 325 -4.25 6.07 -14.53
N VAL A 326 -3.38 7.08 -14.43
CA VAL A 326 -2.96 7.62 -13.13
C VAL A 326 -4.23 8.21 -12.54
N ILE A 327 -4.92 7.44 -11.69
CA ILE A 327 -5.98 8.01 -10.86
C ILE A 327 -5.26 8.92 -9.88
N PRO A 328 -5.43 10.25 -9.95
CA PRO A 328 -4.86 11.13 -8.95
C PRO A 328 -5.43 10.69 -7.59
N ILE A 329 -4.54 10.36 -6.66
CA ILE A 329 -4.90 10.29 -5.25
C ILE A 329 -5.51 11.67 -4.94
N PRO A 330 -6.74 11.76 -4.40
CA PRO A 330 -7.32 13.05 -4.05
C PRO A 330 -6.35 13.76 -3.12
N ILE A 331 -5.78 14.87 -3.61
CA ILE A 331 -4.97 15.78 -2.82
C ILE A 331 -5.94 16.45 -1.87
N ILE A 332 -5.78 16.19 -0.56
CA ILE A 332 -6.53 16.87 0.49
C ILE A 332 -6.21 18.36 0.37
N HIS A 333 -7.15 19.15 -0.16
CA HIS A 333 -7.05 20.60 -0.17
C HIS A 333 -7.14 21.11 1.28
N ILE A 334 -6.04 21.64 1.81
CA ILE A 334 -6.02 22.37 3.08
C ILE A 334 -5.96 23.85 2.71
N GLU A 335 -7.08 24.55 2.79
CA GLU A 335 -7.06 26.02 2.80
C GLU A 335 -6.77 26.52 4.23
N PRO A 336 -5.94 27.56 4.40
CA PRO A 336 -5.68 28.14 5.71
C PRO A 336 -6.93 28.87 6.23
N PRO A 337 -7.26 28.74 7.54
CA PRO A 337 -8.41 29.44 8.10
C PRO A 337 -8.19 30.96 8.09
N SER A 338 -9.15 31.69 7.53
CA SER A 338 -9.26 33.14 7.69
C SER A 338 -9.66 33.51 9.11
N ASP A 339 -8.87 34.37 9.75
CA ASP A 339 -9.14 34.95 11.07
C ASP A 339 -10.51 35.63 11.11
N GLY A 340 -11.41 35.15 11.97
CA GLY A 340 -12.64 35.89 12.30
C GLY A 340 -13.80 35.01 12.77
N ASP A 341 -13.75 34.57 14.03
CA ASP A 341 -14.78 34.86 15.05
C ASP A 341 -14.65 33.91 16.23
N ARG A 342 -14.26 34.48 17.37
CA ARG A 342 -14.30 33.81 18.67
C ARG A 342 -15.67 34.03 19.28
N THR A 343 -16.48 32.97 19.36
CA THR A 343 -17.61 32.92 20.30
C THR A 343 -17.44 31.73 21.26
N PRO A 344 -17.63 31.93 22.58
CA PRO A 344 -17.40 30.89 23.56
C PRO A 344 -18.57 29.91 23.61
N LEU A 345 -18.30 28.64 23.29
CA LEU A 345 -19.26 27.54 23.44
C LEU A 345 -19.45 27.21 24.92
N SER A 346 -20.66 27.47 25.41
CA SER A 346 -21.17 26.85 26.64
C SER A 346 -22.38 25.99 26.28
N LEU A 347 -22.34 24.75 26.77
CA LEU A 347 -23.45 23.81 26.99
C LEU A 347 -24.18 23.28 25.75
N LEU A 348 -23.93 22.00 25.44
CA LEU A 348 -24.88 20.92 25.77
C LEU A 348 -24.18 19.56 25.66
N SER A 349 -23.74 19.10 26.84
CA SER A 349 -23.32 17.73 27.10
C SER A 349 -24.54 16.81 27.05
N SER A 350 -24.54 15.84 26.15
CA SER A 350 -25.21 14.55 26.36
C SER A 350 -24.21 13.44 26.10
N ALA A 351 -23.23 13.34 27.01
CA ALA A 351 -22.30 12.23 27.07
C ALA A 351 -23.06 10.93 27.38
N CYS A 352 -22.88 9.92 26.53
CA CYS A 352 -23.14 8.53 26.89
C CYS A 352 -22.25 8.14 28.09
N PRO A 353 -22.77 7.49 29.15
CA PRO A 353 -22.00 7.24 30.35
C PRO A 353 -21.03 6.07 30.12
N LEU A 354 -19.79 6.38 29.73
CA LEU A 354 -18.67 5.45 29.86
C LEU A 354 -18.18 5.49 31.32
N SER A 355 -18.38 4.39 32.03
CA SER A 355 -17.87 4.20 33.39
C SER A 355 -16.35 3.95 33.32
N PRO A 356 -15.52 4.60 34.16
CA PRO A 356 -14.09 4.35 34.20
C PRO A 356 -13.85 3.05 34.99
N GLY A 357 -13.73 1.96 34.26
CA GLY A 357 -13.39 0.66 34.81
C GLY A 357 -12.95 -0.25 33.68
N ALA A 358 -11.65 -0.44 33.53
CA ALA A 358 -11.08 -1.51 32.73
C ALA A 358 -11.70 -2.83 33.17
N ALA A 359 -12.70 -3.30 32.40
CA ALA A 359 -13.30 -4.61 32.61
C ALA A 359 -12.27 -5.65 32.17
N SER A 360 -11.50 -6.15 33.12
CA SER A 360 -10.77 -7.40 32.97
C SER A 360 -11.69 -8.47 32.37
N CYS A 361 -11.21 -9.16 31.33
CA CYS A 361 -11.93 -10.25 30.67
C CYS A 361 -12.51 -11.23 31.71
N PRO A 362 -13.82 -11.58 31.66
CA PRO A 362 -14.40 -12.53 32.59
C PRO A 362 -13.64 -13.87 32.52
N GLY A 363 -13.28 -14.43 33.67
CA GLY A 363 -12.39 -15.58 33.80
C GLY A 363 -12.85 -16.88 33.10
N SER A 364 -14.09 -16.95 32.61
CA SER A 364 -14.62 -18.09 31.84
C SER A 364 -14.12 -18.13 30.39
N TRP A 365 -13.63 -17.03 29.82
CA TRP A 365 -13.16 -16.96 28.43
C TRP A 365 -11.70 -17.42 28.27
N LYS A 366 -10.95 -17.56 29.36
CA LYS A 366 -9.56 -18.05 29.34
C LYS A 366 -9.42 -19.50 28.85
N ARG A 367 -10.50 -20.28 28.80
CA ARG A 367 -10.48 -21.70 28.44
C ARG A 367 -11.00 -22.03 27.03
N ALA A 368 -11.47 -21.04 26.26
CA ALA A 368 -12.05 -21.25 24.92
C ALA A 368 -11.40 -20.40 23.81
N CYS A 369 -10.32 -19.67 24.09
CA CYS A 369 -9.59 -18.91 23.06
C CYS A 369 -8.68 -19.84 22.24
N SER A 370 -9.25 -20.50 21.23
CA SER A 370 -8.50 -21.12 20.12
C SER A 370 -8.18 -20.10 19.00
N SER A 371 -8.35 -18.81 19.27
CA SER A 371 -7.90 -17.72 18.40
C SER A 371 -6.43 -17.45 18.70
N THR A 372 -5.54 -18.11 17.98
CA THR A 372 -4.16 -18.31 18.44
C THR A 372 -3.18 -17.18 18.14
N ASP A 373 -3.46 -16.22 17.23
CA ASP A 373 -2.41 -15.26 16.81
C ASP A 373 -2.87 -13.79 16.61
N THR A 374 -4.16 -13.48 16.69
CA THR A 374 -4.70 -12.14 16.36
C THR A 374 -5.48 -11.46 17.48
N VAL A 375 -5.84 -12.17 18.55
CA VAL A 375 -6.92 -11.74 19.44
C VAL A 375 -6.51 -11.81 20.90
N CYS A 376 -6.78 -10.70 21.62
CA CYS A 376 -6.24 -10.32 22.93
C CYS A 376 -4.86 -9.64 22.84
N LYS A 377 -4.76 -8.58 22.04
CA LYS A 377 -3.57 -7.73 22.04
C LYS A 377 -3.85 -6.50 22.88
N GLU A 378 -2.93 -6.19 23.77
CA GLU A 378 -2.94 -4.91 24.49
C GLU A 378 -2.80 -3.80 23.44
N TYR A 379 -3.83 -2.96 23.33
CA TYR A 379 -3.74 -1.72 22.59
C TYR A 379 -2.75 -0.79 23.29
N ARG A 380 -2.11 0.10 22.53
CA ARG A 380 -1.27 1.12 23.16
C ARG A 380 -2.13 2.01 24.06
N ASN A 381 -1.71 2.14 25.32
CA ASN A 381 -2.33 3.05 26.27
C ASN A 381 -1.71 4.44 26.06
N PHE A 382 -2.46 5.38 25.46
CA PHE A 382 -1.95 6.68 25.03
C PHE A 382 -2.18 7.82 26.03
N ALA A 383 -2.35 7.51 27.32
CA ALA A 383 -2.63 8.51 28.35
C ALA A 383 -1.54 9.61 28.52
N ASP A 384 -0.32 9.40 28.00
CA ASP A 384 0.83 10.29 28.26
C ASP A 384 1.46 10.92 27.01
N MET A 385 0.80 10.92 25.84
CA MET A 385 1.29 11.70 24.69
C MET A 385 0.50 13.00 24.54
N GLU A 386 1.17 14.13 24.77
CA GLU A 386 0.69 15.43 24.29
C GLU A 386 0.34 15.30 22.81
N VAL A 387 -0.95 15.42 22.53
CA VAL A 387 -1.53 15.31 21.20
C VAL A 387 -0.97 16.46 20.37
N ALA A 388 0.03 16.17 19.54
CA ALA A 388 0.35 17.00 18.40
C ALA A 388 -0.82 16.88 17.40
N ASN A 389 -1.88 17.65 17.65
CA ASN A 389 -3.00 17.91 16.75
C ASN A 389 -2.52 18.74 15.53
N ASN A 390 -1.48 18.26 14.84
CA ASN A 390 -0.84 18.97 13.73
C ASN A 390 -1.24 18.44 12.35
N HIS A 391 -2.29 17.62 12.26
CA HIS A 391 -2.91 17.26 11.00
C HIS A 391 -4.29 17.91 10.92
N GLY A 392 -4.33 19.20 10.56
CA GLY A 392 -5.52 20.07 10.56
C GLY A 392 -6.61 19.73 9.53
N GLY A 393 -6.96 18.46 9.37
CA GLY A 393 -8.12 18.02 8.58
C GLY A 393 -9.15 17.31 9.46
N GLN A 394 -10.44 17.47 9.14
CA GLN A 394 -11.54 16.78 9.81
C GLN A 394 -11.36 15.25 9.67
N VAL A 395 -11.43 14.52 10.78
CA VAL A 395 -11.53 13.06 10.76
C VAL A 395 -12.94 12.68 10.33
N LEU A 396 -13.07 11.89 9.27
CA LEU A 396 -14.36 11.44 8.77
C LEU A 396 -14.84 10.22 9.54
N PRO A 397 -16.17 10.01 9.63
CA PRO A 397 -16.71 8.71 9.99
C PRO A 397 -16.19 7.63 9.03
N PHE A 398 -16.01 6.40 9.52
CA PHE A 398 -15.34 5.34 8.75
C PHE A 398 -15.94 5.12 7.36
N PHE A 399 -17.26 5.04 7.25
CA PHE A 399 -17.91 4.85 5.95
C PHE A 399 -17.93 6.13 5.10
N GLY A 400 -17.83 7.31 5.72
CA GLY A 400 -17.60 8.57 5.00
C GLY A 400 -16.22 8.59 4.34
N LEU A 401 -15.18 8.12 5.04
CA LEU A 401 -13.87 7.90 4.44
C LEU A 401 -13.96 6.93 3.26
N LEU A 402 -14.63 5.77 3.42
CA LEU A 402 -14.73 4.81 2.31
C LEU A 402 -15.38 5.43 1.07
N GLN A 403 -16.39 6.29 1.24
CA GLN A 403 -16.97 7.06 0.12
C GLN A 403 -15.97 8.03 -0.51
N GLU A 404 -15.23 8.79 0.31
CA GLU A 404 -14.18 9.72 -0.17
C GLU A 404 -13.09 8.99 -0.97
N LEU A 405 -12.71 7.79 -0.52
CA LEU A 405 -11.73 6.94 -1.19
C LEU A 405 -12.28 6.21 -2.44
N GLY A 406 -13.53 6.46 -2.82
CA GLY A 406 -14.15 5.86 -4.01
C GLY A 406 -14.47 4.36 -3.85
N VAL A 407 -14.63 3.86 -2.63
CA VAL A 407 -15.00 2.47 -2.38
C VAL A 407 -16.44 2.23 -2.81
N LYS A 408 -16.65 1.18 -3.61
CA LYS A 408 -17.98 0.72 -4.05
C LYS A 408 -18.34 -0.67 -3.58
N SER A 409 -17.36 -1.44 -3.09
CA SER A 409 -17.64 -2.76 -2.52
C SER A 409 -16.84 -2.97 -1.23
N VAL A 410 -17.49 -3.59 -0.24
CA VAL A 410 -16.88 -3.94 1.04
C VAL A 410 -16.96 -5.45 1.25
N VAL A 411 -15.82 -6.06 1.56
CA VAL A 411 -15.68 -7.49 1.83
C VAL A 411 -15.37 -7.68 3.30
N ARG A 412 -16.29 -8.34 4.02
CA ARG A 412 -16.10 -8.70 5.43
C ARG A 412 -15.71 -10.18 5.56
N ALA A 413 -14.53 -10.42 6.11
CA ALA A 413 -13.96 -11.76 6.30
C ALA A 413 -14.07 -12.31 7.73
N ASN A 414 -14.44 -11.48 8.72
CA ASN A 414 -14.78 -11.91 10.07
C ASN A 414 -16.27 -12.20 10.22
N PHE A 415 -16.62 -12.95 11.25
CA PHE A 415 -18.02 -13.06 11.65
C PHE A 415 -18.50 -11.72 12.23
N LYS A 416 -19.80 -11.45 12.12
CA LYS A 416 -20.41 -10.25 12.74
C LYS A 416 -20.10 -10.16 14.23
N MET A 417 -19.96 -11.31 14.88
CA MET A 417 -19.47 -11.43 16.23
C MET A 417 -18.51 -12.61 16.30
N GLU A 418 -17.29 -12.39 16.79
CA GLU A 418 -16.30 -13.44 17.05
C GLU A 418 -15.50 -13.14 18.32
N ALA A 419 -14.72 -14.11 18.78
CA ALA A 419 -13.99 -14.02 20.04
C ALA A 419 -13.13 -12.73 20.11
N GLY A 420 -13.18 -12.07 21.27
CA GLY A 420 -12.41 -10.86 21.59
C GLY A 420 -12.80 -9.60 20.83
N MET A 421 -13.95 -9.56 20.15
CA MET A 421 -14.59 -8.30 19.77
C MET A 421 -15.49 -7.84 20.94
N VAL A 422 -15.46 -6.56 21.27
CA VAL A 422 -16.24 -6.00 22.39
C VAL A 422 -17.71 -5.82 22.01
N THR A 423 -17.96 -5.44 20.76
CA THR A 423 -19.28 -5.19 20.19
C THR A 423 -19.38 -5.82 18.80
N PRO A 424 -20.59 -6.13 18.32
CA PRO A 424 -20.78 -6.66 16.97
C PRO A 424 -20.26 -5.71 15.90
N SER A 425 -19.75 -6.28 14.82
CA SER A 425 -19.52 -5.58 13.56
C SER A 425 -20.82 -4.93 13.06
N TYR A 426 -20.69 -4.00 12.12
CA TYR A 426 -21.78 -3.22 11.55
C TYR A 426 -22.83 -4.06 10.80
N ASP A 427 -24.02 -3.50 10.61
CA ASP A 427 -25.03 -4.06 9.72
C ASP A 427 -24.73 -3.66 8.26
N ALA A 428 -24.64 -4.66 7.40
CA ALA A 428 -24.26 -4.47 6.00
C ALA A 428 -25.39 -3.86 5.15
N THR A 429 -26.64 -4.00 5.57
CA THR A 429 -27.81 -3.45 4.86
C THR A 429 -27.71 -1.93 4.70
N ALA A 430 -27.13 -1.25 5.70
CA ALA A 430 -26.95 0.19 5.69
C ALA A 430 -25.92 0.68 4.65
N LEU A 431 -25.01 -0.17 4.17
CA LEU A 431 -24.02 0.20 3.13
C LEU A 431 -24.66 0.43 1.77
N GLN A 432 -25.78 -0.25 1.47
CA GLN A 432 -26.51 -0.05 0.22
C GLN A 432 -27.01 1.40 0.11
N GLY A 433 -27.43 2.00 1.23
CA GLY A 433 -27.83 3.41 1.29
C GLY A 433 -26.70 4.40 1.00
N LEU A 434 -25.44 3.97 1.14
CA LEU A 434 -24.25 4.75 0.80
C LEU A 434 -23.72 4.47 -0.61
N GLY A 435 -24.42 3.63 -1.39
CA GLY A 435 -23.99 3.21 -2.72
C GLY A 435 -22.82 2.24 -2.71
N MET A 436 -22.67 1.45 -1.64
CA MET A 436 -21.65 0.43 -1.49
C MET A 436 -22.29 -0.97 -1.43
N ASP A 437 -21.84 -1.86 -2.30
CA ASP A 437 -22.12 -3.29 -2.24
C ASP A 437 -21.35 -3.92 -1.07
N HIS A 438 -21.87 -5.02 -0.55
CA HIS A 438 -21.20 -5.73 0.52
C HIS A 438 -21.30 -7.25 0.39
N LEU A 439 -20.16 -7.93 0.53
CA LEU A 439 -20.06 -9.38 0.57
C LEU A 439 -19.51 -9.83 1.93
N SER A 440 -20.23 -10.73 2.61
CA SER A 440 -19.70 -11.44 3.77
C SER A 440 -19.15 -12.80 3.38
N VAL A 441 -17.89 -13.03 3.71
CA VAL A 441 -17.15 -14.28 3.49
C VAL A 441 -16.49 -14.70 4.80
N PRO A 442 -17.28 -15.17 5.80
CA PRO A 442 -16.77 -15.38 7.15
C PRO A 442 -15.78 -16.56 7.20
N ILE A 443 -14.54 -16.27 7.57
CA ILE A 443 -13.46 -17.25 7.70
C ILE A 443 -13.09 -17.34 9.18
N ALA A 444 -13.03 -18.56 9.72
CA ALA A 444 -12.69 -18.78 11.13
C ALA A 444 -11.24 -18.38 11.45
N ASP A 445 -11.04 -17.68 12.57
CA ASP A 445 -9.73 -17.20 13.01
C ASP A 445 -8.94 -18.23 13.81
N HIS A 446 -8.77 -19.43 13.25
CA HIS A 446 -7.98 -20.51 13.87
C HIS A 446 -6.65 -20.65 13.13
N ASN A 447 -5.52 -20.43 13.82
CA ASN A 447 -4.17 -20.44 13.24
C ASN A 447 -4.08 -19.60 11.95
N GLY A 448 -4.62 -18.37 11.99
CA GLY A 448 -4.63 -17.45 10.85
C GLY A 448 -5.40 -17.98 9.63
N GLY A 449 -6.61 -18.49 9.85
CA GLY A 449 -7.41 -19.24 8.87
C GLY A 449 -7.36 -18.75 7.42
N LEU A 450 -7.40 -19.72 6.50
CA LEU A 450 -7.34 -19.50 5.05
C LEU A 450 -8.74 -19.48 4.42
N PRO A 451 -8.98 -18.65 3.39
CA PRO A 451 -10.20 -18.73 2.60
C PRO A 451 -10.25 -20.05 1.82
N LYS A 452 -11.45 -20.57 1.61
CA LYS A 452 -11.71 -21.69 0.70
C LYS A 452 -11.69 -21.23 -0.76
N PRO A 453 -11.56 -22.14 -1.74
CA PRO A 453 -11.71 -21.81 -3.15
C PRO A 453 -13.00 -21.03 -3.48
N CYS A 454 -14.13 -21.43 -2.89
CA CYS A 454 -15.42 -20.76 -3.10
C CYS A 454 -15.46 -19.32 -2.57
N ASP A 455 -14.73 -19.05 -1.47
CA ASP A 455 -14.62 -17.75 -0.83
C ASP A 455 -13.86 -16.78 -1.75
N VAL A 456 -12.73 -17.23 -2.30
CA VAL A 456 -11.95 -16.46 -3.28
C VAL A 456 -12.78 -16.25 -4.55
N ALA A 457 -13.42 -17.30 -5.09
CA ALA A 457 -14.24 -17.16 -6.29
C ALA A 457 -15.38 -16.14 -6.13
N ALA A 458 -16.03 -16.08 -4.96
CA ALA A 458 -17.08 -15.09 -4.69
C ALA A 458 -16.54 -13.65 -4.67
N VAL A 459 -15.33 -13.45 -4.12
CA VAL A 459 -14.67 -12.15 -4.11
C VAL A 459 -14.25 -11.73 -5.51
N LEU A 460 -13.72 -12.66 -6.33
CA LEU A 460 -13.36 -12.38 -7.72
C LEU A 460 -14.60 -12.02 -8.55
N GLU A 461 -15.71 -12.74 -8.38
CA GLU A 461 -16.99 -12.47 -9.06
C GLU A 461 -17.52 -11.06 -8.77
N MET A 462 -17.55 -10.66 -7.50
CA MET A 462 -17.91 -9.28 -7.11
C MET A 462 -16.96 -8.22 -7.70
N CYS A 463 -15.69 -8.58 -7.87
CA CYS A 463 -14.69 -7.65 -8.39
C CYS A 463 -14.69 -7.54 -9.91
N GLU A 464 -15.30 -8.46 -10.65
CA GLU A 464 -15.32 -8.50 -12.12
C GLU A 464 -16.17 -7.37 -12.71
N THR A 465 -17.26 -7.01 -12.04
CA THR A 465 -18.19 -5.95 -12.49
C THR A 465 -17.77 -4.55 -12.05
N LEU A 466 -16.73 -4.43 -11.22
CA LEU A 466 -16.24 -3.16 -10.73
C LEU A 466 -15.39 -2.46 -11.79
N ALA A 467 -15.78 -1.25 -12.17
CA ALA A 467 -14.94 -0.37 -12.97
C ALA A 467 -13.58 -0.14 -12.30
N TYR A 468 -12.52 0.04 -13.09
CA TYR A 468 -11.16 0.26 -12.59
C TYR A 468 -11.02 1.46 -11.63
N ALA A 469 -11.91 2.45 -11.73
CA ALA A 469 -11.95 3.62 -10.84
C ALA A 469 -12.62 3.35 -9.48
N ASN A 470 -13.23 2.18 -9.28
CA ASN A 470 -13.95 1.85 -8.06
C ASN A 470 -13.09 0.95 -7.16
N ALA A 471 -12.91 1.39 -5.92
CA ALA A 471 -12.14 0.65 -4.94
C ALA A 471 -12.97 -0.44 -4.23
N VAL A 472 -12.29 -1.48 -3.78
CA VAL A 472 -12.84 -2.50 -2.87
C VAL A 472 -12.12 -2.43 -1.53
N ALA A 473 -12.90 -2.38 -0.45
CA ALA A 473 -12.39 -2.47 0.91
C ALA A 473 -12.51 -3.90 1.42
N VAL A 474 -11.44 -4.45 1.98
CA VAL A 474 -11.42 -5.81 2.52
C VAL A 474 -10.95 -5.76 3.96
N HIS A 475 -11.79 -6.24 4.88
CA HIS A 475 -11.46 -6.28 6.29
C HIS A 475 -11.75 -7.64 6.92
N CYS A 476 -11.01 -7.95 7.97
CA CYS A 476 -11.36 -8.98 8.93
C CYS A 476 -11.38 -8.29 10.29
N LYS A 477 -11.13 -9.00 11.39
CA LYS A 477 -11.07 -8.36 12.71
C LYS A 477 -9.94 -7.34 12.84
N GLY A 478 -8.69 -7.78 12.74
CA GLY A 478 -7.53 -6.88 12.81
C GLY A 478 -6.99 -6.42 11.46
N GLY A 479 -7.50 -6.94 10.34
CA GLY A 479 -7.05 -6.52 9.01
C GLY A 479 -5.66 -7.02 8.58
N PHE A 480 -5.11 -8.07 9.23
CA PHE A 480 -3.74 -8.55 8.99
C PHE A 480 -3.62 -9.98 8.42
N GLY A 481 -4.69 -10.78 8.43
CA GLY A 481 -4.64 -12.21 8.07
C GLY A 481 -5.62 -12.56 6.96
N ARG A 482 -6.81 -13.04 7.32
CA ARG A 482 -7.90 -13.44 6.41
C ARG A 482 -8.17 -12.42 5.29
N SER A 483 -8.34 -11.14 5.65
CA SER A 483 -8.57 -10.06 4.69
C SER A 483 -7.37 -9.80 3.78
N VAL A 484 -6.16 -9.91 4.30
CA VAL A 484 -4.92 -9.78 3.53
C VAL A 484 -4.86 -10.83 2.43
N VAL A 485 -5.18 -12.09 2.74
CA VAL A 485 -5.18 -13.16 1.72
C VAL A 485 -6.20 -12.86 0.62
N LEU A 486 -7.41 -12.44 0.97
CA LEU A 486 -8.46 -12.08 -0.01
C LEU A 486 -8.08 -10.85 -0.85
N ALA A 487 -7.52 -9.80 -0.24
CA ALA A 487 -7.07 -8.62 -0.98
C ALA A 487 -5.89 -8.92 -1.91
N CYS A 488 -4.96 -9.77 -1.47
CA CYS A 488 -3.88 -10.27 -2.31
C CYS A 488 -4.42 -11.07 -3.50
N ALA A 489 -5.45 -11.89 -3.31
CA ALA A 489 -6.12 -12.59 -4.41
C ALA A 489 -6.73 -11.60 -5.42
N ILE A 490 -7.38 -10.53 -4.96
CA ILE A 490 -7.88 -9.46 -5.85
C ILE A 490 -6.75 -8.83 -6.65
N ALA A 491 -5.62 -8.51 -6.01
CA ALA A 491 -4.47 -7.90 -6.69
C ALA A 491 -3.82 -8.86 -7.71
N ILE A 492 -3.61 -10.13 -7.35
CA ILE A 492 -3.11 -11.18 -8.24
C ILE A 492 -4.03 -11.34 -9.46
N ASP A 493 -5.34 -11.37 -9.24
CA ASP A 493 -6.31 -11.50 -10.33
C ASP A 493 -6.30 -10.28 -11.25
N ARG A 494 -6.41 -9.07 -10.69
CA ARG A 494 -6.54 -7.85 -11.50
C ARG A 494 -5.27 -7.52 -12.28
N PHE A 495 -4.10 -7.73 -11.68
CA PHE A 495 -2.82 -7.27 -12.24
C PHE A 495 -1.93 -8.38 -12.80
N ASP A 496 -2.37 -9.64 -12.70
CA ASP A 496 -1.59 -10.80 -13.13
C ASP A 496 -0.17 -10.83 -12.54
N VAL A 497 -0.12 -10.65 -11.23
CA VAL A 497 1.14 -10.59 -10.48
C VAL A 497 1.36 -11.86 -9.65
N SER A 498 2.62 -12.25 -9.47
CA SER A 498 2.94 -13.42 -8.66
C SER A 498 2.67 -13.18 -7.18
N GLY A 499 2.18 -14.21 -6.48
CA GLY A 499 1.97 -14.14 -5.04
C GLY A 499 3.29 -13.96 -4.25
N SER A 500 4.42 -14.45 -4.78
CA SER A 500 5.74 -14.27 -4.17
C SER A 500 6.19 -12.81 -4.12
N ALA A 501 5.84 -11.99 -5.11
CA ALA A 501 6.08 -10.55 -5.07
C ALA A 501 5.06 -9.84 -4.14
N ILE A 502 3.80 -10.25 -4.22
CA ILE A 502 2.70 -9.67 -3.43
C ILE A 502 2.94 -9.79 -1.92
N ILE A 503 3.44 -10.92 -1.41
CA ILE A 503 3.71 -11.07 0.04
C ILE A 503 4.73 -10.05 0.56
N GLY A 504 5.72 -9.68 -0.25
CA GLY A 504 6.70 -8.66 0.10
C GLY A 504 6.08 -7.27 0.07
N TRP A 505 5.35 -6.96 -0.99
CA TRP A 505 4.65 -5.68 -1.14
C TRP A 505 3.65 -5.42 -0.01
N VAL A 506 2.72 -6.35 0.22
CA VAL A 506 1.66 -6.19 1.23
C VAL A 506 2.23 -5.98 2.63
N ARG A 507 3.37 -6.60 2.95
CA ARG A 507 4.02 -6.44 4.24
C ARG A 507 4.68 -5.07 4.42
N ILE A 508 5.15 -4.46 3.34
CA ILE A 508 5.71 -3.09 3.35
C ILE A 508 4.58 -2.06 3.51
N VAL A 509 3.49 -2.19 2.75
CA VAL A 509 2.38 -1.23 2.82
C VAL A 509 1.50 -1.41 4.05
N ARG A 510 1.41 -2.62 4.59
CA ARG A 510 0.65 -2.95 5.79
C ARG A 510 1.52 -3.78 6.75
N PRO A 511 2.38 -3.13 7.55
CA PRO A 511 3.14 -3.81 8.60
C PRO A 511 2.24 -4.72 9.43
N GLY A 512 2.67 -5.96 9.64
CA GLY A 512 1.89 -6.97 10.37
C GLY A 512 1.01 -7.86 9.50
N ALA A 513 0.84 -7.55 8.21
CA ALA A 513 0.05 -8.34 7.26
C ALA A 513 0.69 -9.70 6.95
N VAL A 514 -0.11 -10.75 6.70
CA VAL A 514 0.32 -12.15 6.58
C VAL A 514 0.82 -12.67 7.93
N THR A 515 -0.11 -13.30 8.66
CA THR A 515 0.05 -13.69 10.07
C THR A 515 0.59 -15.10 10.25
N THR A 516 0.62 -15.94 9.21
CA THR A 516 1.07 -17.34 9.31
C THR A 516 1.88 -17.80 8.09
N THR A 517 2.62 -18.90 8.25
CA THR A 517 3.41 -19.50 7.16
C THR A 517 2.51 -20.15 6.11
N GLU A 518 1.35 -20.66 6.53
CA GLU A 518 0.35 -21.28 5.66
C GLU A 518 -0.26 -20.24 4.69
N GLN A 519 -0.47 -19.00 5.16
CA GLN A 519 -0.87 -17.88 4.31
C GLN A 519 0.21 -17.53 3.28
N GLU A 520 1.49 -17.50 3.69
CA GLU A 520 2.59 -17.29 2.75
C GLU A 520 2.67 -18.39 1.69
N GLN A 521 2.56 -19.65 2.10
CA GLN A 521 2.61 -20.79 1.21
C GLN A 521 1.46 -20.76 0.19
N MET A 522 0.25 -20.46 0.64
CA MET A 522 -0.90 -20.32 -0.25
C MET A 522 -0.66 -19.21 -1.28
N LEU A 523 -0.28 -18.01 -0.83
CA LEU A 523 -0.06 -16.88 -1.75
C LEU A 523 1.09 -17.18 -2.73
N CYS A 524 2.24 -17.64 -2.25
CA CYS A 524 3.39 -17.99 -3.10
C CYS A 524 3.12 -19.12 -4.11
N SER A 525 2.07 -19.90 -3.93
CA SER A 525 1.66 -20.94 -4.88
C SER A 525 1.09 -20.36 -6.18
N PHE A 526 0.57 -19.13 -6.17
CA PHE A 526 -0.01 -18.49 -7.34
C PHE A 526 1.07 -17.75 -8.16
N LYS A 527 1.31 -18.18 -9.40
CA LYS A 527 2.26 -17.48 -10.31
C LYS A 527 1.64 -16.27 -11.01
N GLY A 528 0.32 -16.21 -11.07
CA GLY A 528 -0.45 -15.12 -11.64
C GLY A 528 -1.95 -15.41 -11.56
N ARG A 529 -2.73 -14.66 -12.35
CA ARG A 529 -4.19 -14.73 -12.41
C ARG A 529 -4.70 -16.13 -12.69
N ASP A 530 -4.13 -16.81 -13.68
CA ASP A 530 -4.65 -18.10 -14.16
C ASP A 530 -4.55 -19.21 -13.11
N ASP A 531 -3.43 -19.26 -12.37
CA ASP A 531 -3.23 -20.21 -11.27
C ASP A 531 -4.25 -19.97 -10.14
N LEU A 532 -4.46 -18.70 -9.79
CA LEU A 532 -5.44 -18.30 -8.77
C LEU A 532 -6.85 -18.68 -9.19
N ARG A 533 -7.26 -18.31 -10.41
CA ARG A 533 -8.61 -18.61 -10.95
C ARG A 533 -8.84 -20.12 -11.03
N LYS A 534 -7.86 -20.88 -11.50
CA LYS A 534 -7.91 -22.34 -11.55
C LYS A 534 -8.06 -22.95 -10.16
N TRP A 535 -7.29 -22.48 -9.17
CA TRP A 535 -7.39 -22.94 -7.79
C TRP A 535 -8.74 -22.61 -7.16
N ALA A 536 -9.25 -21.40 -7.42
CA ALA A 536 -10.55 -20.93 -6.94
C ALA A 536 -11.75 -21.62 -7.64
N GLY A 537 -11.52 -22.23 -8.80
CA GLY A 537 -12.59 -22.76 -9.65
C GLY A 537 -13.43 -21.65 -10.28
N TYR A 538 -12.79 -20.54 -10.69
CA TYR A 538 -13.41 -19.36 -11.27
C TYR A 538 -13.09 -19.20 -12.78
N PRO A 539 -14.06 -18.84 -13.64
CA PRO A 539 -15.48 -18.67 -13.33
C PRO A 539 -16.10 -20.01 -12.93
N ARG A 540 -17.11 -19.98 -12.04
CA ARG A 540 -17.73 -21.20 -11.52
C ARG A 540 -18.35 -21.98 -12.69
N ASN A 541 -17.82 -23.16 -12.98
CA ASN A 541 -18.50 -24.11 -13.85
C ASN A 541 -19.83 -24.48 -13.17
N THR A 542 -20.95 -24.06 -13.76
CA THR A 542 -22.34 -24.26 -13.27
C THR A 542 -22.73 -25.72 -13.05
N HIS A 543 -21.84 -26.68 -13.36
CA HIS A 543 -22.04 -28.12 -13.22
C HIS A 543 -21.31 -28.79 -12.04
N ARG A 544 -20.61 -28.06 -11.15
CA ARG A 544 -19.81 -28.69 -10.06
C ARG A 544 -19.88 -28.07 -8.65
N CYS A 545 -20.83 -27.20 -8.34
CA CYS A 545 -21.04 -26.80 -6.94
C CYS A 545 -21.91 -27.81 -6.18
N GLN A 546 -21.30 -28.86 -5.63
CA GLN A 546 -21.95 -29.81 -4.70
C GLN A 546 -21.86 -29.40 -3.22
N CYS A 547 -21.44 -28.17 -2.90
CA CYS A 547 -21.28 -27.72 -1.51
C CYS A 547 -22.52 -27.06 -0.88
N MET A 548 -23.72 -27.28 -1.43
CA MET A 548 -24.99 -26.73 -0.92
C MET A 548 -26.03 -27.81 -0.57
N ILE A 549 -25.60 -29.05 -0.31
CA ILE A 549 -26.43 -30.07 0.34
C ILE A 549 -25.57 -30.83 1.35
N GLN A 550 -25.54 -30.36 2.60
CA GLN A 550 -25.68 -31.16 3.82
C GLN A 550 -25.60 -30.27 5.06
#